data_AF-A0A2H0D652-F1
#
_entry.id   AF-A0A2H0D652-F1
#
_cell.length_a   1.000
_cell.length_b   1.000
_cell.length_c   1.000
_cell.angle_alpha   90.00
_cell.angle_beta   90.00
_cell.angle_gamma   90.00
#
_symmetry.space_group_name_H-M   'P 1'
#
loop_
_entity.id
_entity.type
_entity.pdbx_description
1 polymer ?
#
loop_
_entity_poly.entity_id
_entity_poly.type
_entity_poly.pdbx_seq_one_letter_code
_entity_poly.pdbx_strand_id
1 'polypeptide(L)'
;MEKGHLVEADRQALVASFVGKTAEKTTELINHSFGGTLFIDEAYTLVKSGDSGSDFGKEAIDTLLKRMEDDRGKFIVIAAGYTDQMKSFMDSNPGMQSRFTKFITFEDYTPDELMTIMEHSLSEKHLTLDPTAKEKLAKYFNEIYRTRDKTFGNARLVRNIVGNAIRKQVLRIVDIQKENLTEEVTQTILADDIQELHAVKEEGNKIQIIGDKDLLEKYLMELKELPGLDSVKKSVEKLINSLKVSKLREARGLKVLPKNLHSVFLGNPGTGKTTVARLLAKIYKEMGLLEKGHLIETDRAGLVAGYVGQTAKKTDEMIEKSLGGLLFIDEAYTLTRGGGNDFGQEAIETLLKRMEDFRDKFAIIVAGYTGEMNDFLDVNPGLKSRFTNYFAFEDYSPRQLLEIASLICEKSGYLLDEGALQILMETFNYLYSVRNKNFGNARTARNLLYKAIGNQEERISALTSVSDDELITIVYEDVQIIDIQEFIK
;
A
#
# COMPACT_ATOMS: atom_id res chain seq x y z
N MET A 1 24.20 -37.03 22.65
CA MET A 1 23.35 -35.88 23.02
C MET A 1 23.11 -35.11 21.74
N GLU A 2 21.91 -35.22 21.16
CA GLU A 2 21.54 -34.40 20.03
C GLU A 2 21.66 -32.93 20.43
N LYS A 3 22.30 -32.12 19.58
CA LYS A 3 22.49 -30.70 19.83
C LYS A 3 21.11 -30.06 19.79
N GLY A 4 20.71 -29.40 20.87
CA GLY A 4 19.49 -28.58 20.85
C GLY A 4 19.60 -27.54 19.73
N HIS A 5 18.76 -27.66 18.71
CA HIS A 5 18.64 -26.71 17.62
C HIS A 5 17.35 -25.91 17.74
N LEU A 6 17.34 -24.73 17.12
CA LEU A 6 16.22 -23.82 17.10
C LEU A 6 15.55 -23.88 15.73
N VAL A 7 14.24 -24.07 15.71
CA VAL A 7 13.40 -23.94 14.51
C VAL A 7 12.54 -22.70 14.72
N GLU A 8 12.85 -21.64 13.99
CA GLU A 8 12.07 -20.40 14.01
C GLU A 8 10.90 -20.49 13.03
N ALA A 9 9.74 -20.01 13.47
CA ALA A 9 8.48 -20.08 12.74
C ALA A 9 7.68 -18.80 12.91
N ASP A 10 7.01 -18.36 11.86
CA ASP A 10 5.98 -17.32 11.89
C ASP A 10 4.63 -17.92 11.44
N ARG A 11 3.59 -17.09 11.33
CA ARG A 11 2.28 -17.54 10.81
C ARG A 11 2.38 -18.15 9.42
N GLN A 12 3.24 -17.65 8.53
CA GLN A 12 3.37 -18.15 7.17
C GLN A 12 4.05 -19.52 7.14
N ALA A 13 4.96 -19.81 8.07
CA ALA A 13 5.59 -21.10 8.24
C ALA A 13 4.61 -22.17 8.72
N LEU A 14 3.64 -21.79 9.57
CA LEU A 14 2.67 -22.72 10.16
C LEU A 14 1.41 -22.91 9.29
N VAL A 15 0.95 -21.85 8.62
CA VAL A 15 -0.34 -21.84 7.92
C VAL A 15 -0.17 -22.08 6.42
N ALA A 16 -1.03 -22.91 5.82
CA ALA A 16 -1.05 -23.15 4.38
C ALA A 16 -2.16 -22.34 3.67
N SER A 17 -2.01 -22.13 2.35
CA SER A 17 -2.98 -21.39 1.52
C SER A 17 -4.20 -22.21 1.08
N PHE A 18 -4.27 -23.51 1.43
CA PHE A 18 -5.29 -24.45 0.98
C PHE A 18 -5.83 -25.29 2.15
N VAL A 19 -7.11 -25.64 2.10
CA VAL A 19 -7.80 -26.42 3.14
C VAL A 19 -7.17 -27.80 3.33
N GLY A 20 -6.86 -28.16 4.58
CA GLY A 20 -6.31 -29.46 4.97
C GLY A 20 -4.78 -29.59 4.87
N LYS A 21 -4.07 -28.61 4.29
CA LYS A 21 -2.59 -28.61 4.21
C LYS A 21 -1.91 -27.97 5.42
N THR A 22 -2.66 -27.26 6.26
CA THR A 22 -2.11 -26.54 7.41
C THR A 22 -1.66 -27.50 8.51
N ALA A 23 -2.43 -28.55 8.79
CA ALA A 23 -2.03 -29.59 9.73
C ALA A 23 -0.75 -30.34 9.30
N GLU A 24 -0.62 -30.67 8.01
CA GLU A 24 0.58 -31.31 7.46
C GLU A 24 1.80 -30.41 7.61
N LYS A 25 1.69 -29.16 7.18
CA LYS A 25 2.77 -28.16 7.26
C LYS A 25 3.21 -27.89 8.71
N THR A 26 2.25 -27.75 9.63
CA THR A 26 2.53 -27.60 11.07
C THR A 26 3.21 -28.85 11.63
N THR A 27 2.76 -30.05 11.22
CA THR A 27 3.33 -31.33 11.64
C THR A 27 4.77 -31.50 11.16
N GLU A 28 5.05 -31.17 9.90
CA GLU A 28 6.41 -31.19 9.36
C GLU A 28 7.32 -30.25 10.15
N LEU A 29 6.88 -29.03 10.41
CA LEU A 29 7.67 -28.06 11.16
C LEU A 29 7.99 -28.53 12.59
N ILE A 30 7.03 -29.18 13.26
CA ILE A 30 7.24 -29.78 14.58
C ILE A 30 8.19 -30.97 14.51
N ASN A 31 8.10 -31.81 13.48
CA ASN A 31 9.06 -32.92 13.32
C ASN A 31 10.48 -32.40 13.16
N HIS A 32 10.67 -31.29 12.45
CA HIS A 32 11.97 -30.63 12.33
C HIS A 32 12.48 -30.07 13.65
N SER A 33 11.64 -29.83 14.67
CA SER A 33 12.05 -29.32 15.98
C SER A 33 12.31 -30.41 17.03
N PHE A 34 12.13 -31.69 16.69
CA PHE A 34 12.44 -32.81 17.59
C PHE A 34 13.92 -32.82 17.99
N GLY A 35 14.18 -32.97 19.29
CA GLY A 35 15.52 -32.82 19.88
C GLY A 35 15.91 -31.37 20.18
N GLY A 36 15.03 -30.40 19.87
CA GLY A 36 15.29 -28.96 20.00
C GLY A 36 14.07 -28.14 20.42
N THR A 37 14.04 -26.88 19.95
CA THR A 37 13.02 -25.88 20.30
C THR A 37 12.33 -25.35 19.06
N LEU A 38 11.00 -25.36 19.04
CA LEU A 38 10.18 -24.60 18.11
C LEU A 38 9.91 -23.22 18.70
N PHE A 39 10.41 -22.17 18.05
CA PHE A 39 10.18 -20.78 18.43
C PHE A 39 9.20 -20.14 17.44
N ILE A 40 8.03 -19.73 17.94
CA ILE A 40 6.98 -19.10 17.16
C ILE A 40 7.00 -17.61 17.46
N ASP A 41 7.52 -16.82 16.52
CA ASP A 41 7.48 -15.36 16.62
C ASP A 41 6.09 -14.84 16.22
N GLU A 42 5.69 -13.74 16.84
CA GLU A 42 4.37 -13.14 16.69
C GLU A 42 3.20 -14.15 16.76
N ALA A 43 3.25 -15.08 17.71
CA ALA A 43 2.30 -16.20 17.81
C ALA A 43 0.83 -15.76 17.87
N TYR A 44 0.56 -14.58 18.42
CA TYR A 44 -0.77 -13.96 18.46
C TYR A 44 -1.42 -13.79 17.08
N THR A 45 -0.62 -13.71 16.02
CA THR A 45 -1.12 -13.61 14.65
C THR A 45 -1.91 -14.85 14.23
N LEU A 46 -1.67 -16.03 14.82
CA LEU A 46 -2.40 -17.28 14.55
C LEU A 46 -3.89 -17.19 14.90
N VAL A 47 -4.27 -16.31 15.82
CA VAL A 47 -5.62 -16.19 16.39
C VAL A 47 -6.51 -15.18 15.66
N LYS A 48 -5.97 -14.33 14.76
CA LYS A 48 -6.76 -13.27 14.11
C LYS A 48 -7.99 -13.79 13.36
N SER A 49 -9.17 -13.29 13.75
CA SER A 49 -10.51 -13.67 13.28
C SER A 49 -10.91 -12.99 11.97
N GLY A 50 -10.56 -13.61 10.83
CA GLY A 50 -11.12 -13.28 9.51
C GLY A 50 -11.87 -14.49 8.93
N ASP A 51 -13.07 -14.31 8.39
CA ASP A 51 -14.10 -15.32 8.03
C ASP A 51 -13.73 -16.33 6.91
N SER A 52 -12.45 -16.56 6.65
CA SER A 52 -11.96 -17.66 5.80
C SER A 52 -10.53 -18.13 6.11
N GLY A 53 -9.79 -17.41 6.97
CA GLY A 53 -8.45 -17.76 7.43
C GLY A 53 -8.36 -18.08 8.92
N SER A 54 -9.47 -17.93 9.66
CA SER A 54 -9.57 -18.37 11.06
C SER A 54 -9.43 -19.88 11.20
N ASP A 55 -9.94 -20.63 10.23
CA ASP A 55 -9.93 -22.09 10.28
C ASP A 55 -8.52 -22.64 10.17
N PHE A 56 -7.67 -22.07 9.31
CA PHE A 56 -6.28 -22.54 9.18
C PHE A 56 -5.40 -22.14 10.36
N GLY A 57 -5.55 -20.92 10.89
CA GLY A 57 -4.82 -20.49 12.08
C GLY A 57 -5.20 -21.33 13.31
N LYS A 58 -6.50 -21.60 13.47
CA LYS A 58 -7.03 -22.48 14.50
C LYS A 58 -6.59 -23.93 14.29
N GLU A 59 -6.59 -24.43 13.06
CA GLU A 59 -6.10 -25.76 12.71
C GLU A 59 -4.60 -25.92 13.04
N ALA A 60 -3.78 -24.90 12.81
CA ALA A 60 -2.38 -24.89 13.22
C ALA A 60 -2.23 -24.93 14.75
N ILE A 61 -3.02 -24.15 15.49
CA ILE A 61 -3.03 -24.16 16.96
C ILE A 61 -3.48 -25.52 17.50
N ASP A 62 -4.56 -26.07 16.97
CA ASP A 62 -5.10 -27.36 17.40
C ASP A 62 -4.11 -28.50 17.10
N THR A 63 -3.45 -28.44 15.94
CA THR A 63 -2.37 -29.37 15.57
C THR A 63 -1.19 -29.23 16.52
N LEU A 64 -0.73 -28.01 16.80
CA LEU A 64 0.36 -27.74 17.74
C LEU A 64 0.03 -28.29 19.13
N LEU A 65 -1.15 -27.98 19.68
CA LEU A 65 -1.58 -28.44 21.00
C LEU A 65 -1.71 -29.97 21.08
N LYS A 66 -2.17 -30.61 20.01
CA LYS A 66 -2.23 -32.07 19.90
C LYS A 66 -0.82 -32.67 19.91
N ARG A 67 0.10 -32.12 19.11
CA ARG A 67 1.49 -32.61 19.06
C ARG A 67 2.25 -32.35 20.35
N MET A 68 1.98 -31.26 21.05
CA MET A 68 2.51 -31.01 22.40
C MET A 68 2.05 -32.06 23.42
N GLU A 69 0.90 -32.71 23.19
CA GLU A 69 0.38 -33.81 24.00
C GLU A 69 0.96 -35.17 23.58
N ASP A 70 0.93 -35.47 22.28
CA ASP A 70 1.32 -36.78 21.73
C ASP A 70 2.84 -37.00 21.77
N ASP A 71 3.63 -35.93 21.62
CA ASP A 71 5.08 -35.96 21.52
C ASP A 71 5.78 -35.29 22.71
N ARG A 72 5.19 -35.40 23.90
CA ARG A 72 5.74 -34.84 25.15
C ARG A 72 7.20 -35.23 25.35
N GLY A 73 8.03 -34.23 25.64
CA GLY A 73 9.46 -34.41 25.91
C GLY A 73 10.34 -34.54 24.66
N LYS A 74 9.77 -34.58 23.45
CA LYS A 74 10.57 -34.61 22.21
C LYS A 74 11.00 -33.23 21.71
N PHE A 75 10.28 -32.16 22.08
CA PHE A 75 10.58 -30.79 21.68
C PHE A 75 10.03 -29.80 22.72
N ILE A 76 10.51 -28.55 22.67
CA ILE A 76 10.00 -27.42 23.46
C ILE A 76 9.33 -26.42 22.52
N VAL A 77 8.23 -25.80 22.94
CA VAL A 77 7.59 -24.70 22.21
C VAL A 77 7.78 -23.40 22.98
N ILE A 78 8.28 -22.37 22.31
CA ILE A 78 8.32 -21.00 22.81
C ILE A 78 7.46 -20.15 21.87
N ALA A 79 6.49 -19.43 22.44
CA ALA A 79 5.65 -18.50 21.69
C ALA A 79 5.95 -17.07 22.16
N ALA A 80 6.27 -16.18 21.22
CA ALA A 80 6.63 -14.80 21.50
C ALA A 80 5.64 -13.82 20.83
N GLY A 81 5.51 -12.63 21.40
CA GLY A 81 4.63 -11.58 20.91
C GLY A 81 4.40 -10.49 21.95
N TYR A 82 3.58 -9.49 21.59
CA TYR A 82 3.26 -8.39 22.49
C TYR A 82 2.36 -8.84 23.64
N THR A 83 2.63 -8.35 24.85
CA THR A 83 1.99 -8.80 26.11
C THR A 83 0.46 -8.90 26.04
N ASP A 84 -0.22 -7.86 25.55
CA ASP A 84 -1.70 -7.87 25.49
C ASP A 84 -2.24 -8.80 24.42
N GLN A 85 -1.55 -8.94 23.29
CA GLN A 85 -1.96 -9.84 22.22
C GLN A 85 -1.69 -11.29 22.58
N MET A 86 -0.62 -11.56 23.36
CA MET A 86 -0.33 -12.87 23.90
C MET A 86 -1.37 -13.30 24.94
N LYS A 87 -1.96 -12.38 25.71
CA LYS A 87 -3.14 -12.71 26.54
C LYS A 87 -4.29 -13.20 25.68
N SER A 88 -4.65 -12.46 24.62
CA SER A 88 -5.70 -12.89 23.68
C SER A 88 -5.37 -14.21 22.98
N PHE A 89 -4.09 -14.46 22.69
CA PHE A 89 -3.62 -15.74 22.15
C PHE A 89 -3.82 -16.89 23.14
N MET A 90 -3.50 -16.67 24.42
CA MET A 90 -3.70 -17.66 25.49
C MET A 90 -5.19 -17.96 25.74
N ASP A 91 -6.04 -16.96 25.59
CA ASP A 91 -7.50 -17.09 25.80
C ASP A 91 -8.23 -17.67 24.58
N SER A 92 -7.54 -17.82 23.44
CA SER A 92 -8.13 -18.28 22.18
C SER A 92 -8.57 -19.73 22.19
N ASN A 93 -7.89 -20.58 22.96
CA ASN A 93 -8.19 -22.00 23.09
C ASN A 93 -7.87 -22.47 24.52
N PRO A 94 -8.82 -23.11 25.24
CA PRO A 94 -8.59 -23.61 26.59
C PRO A 94 -7.37 -24.52 26.75
N GLY A 95 -6.99 -25.24 25.68
CA GLY A 95 -5.79 -26.07 25.66
C GLY A 95 -4.50 -25.26 25.88
N MET A 96 -4.44 -24.01 25.44
CA MET A 96 -3.24 -23.17 25.53
C MET A 96 -2.74 -23.02 26.97
N GLN A 97 -3.63 -22.67 27.91
CA GLN A 97 -3.28 -22.46 29.32
C GLN A 97 -2.73 -23.73 30.00
N SER A 98 -3.15 -24.91 29.53
CA SER A 98 -2.67 -26.18 30.06
C SER A 98 -1.33 -26.64 29.46
N ARG A 99 -0.99 -26.21 28.24
CA ARG A 99 0.24 -26.62 27.53
C ARG A 99 1.38 -25.61 27.71
N PHE A 100 1.07 -24.31 27.80
CA PHE A 100 2.04 -23.26 28.08
C PHE A 100 1.99 -22.91 29.56
N THR A 101 2.84 -23.55 30.37
CA THR A 101 2.84 -23.41 31.83
C THR A 101 3.84 -22.39 32.35
N LYS A 102 4.75 -21.90 31.49
CA LYS A 102 5.79 -20.93 31.85
C LYS A 102 5.60 -19.65 31.06
N PHE A 103 5.51 -18.53 31.76
CA PHE A 103 5.39 -17.20 31.19
C PHE A 103 6.58 -16.37 31.63
N ILE A 104 7.25 -15.74 30.66
CA ILE A 104 8.36 -14.82 30.90
C ILE A 104 7.94 -13.49 30.28
N THR A 105 7.83 -12.47 31.11
CA THR A 105 7.56 -11.10 30.66
C THR A 105 8.88 -10.36 30.60
N PHE A 106 9.22 -9.86 29.41
CA PHE A 106 10.34 -8.94 29.24
C PHE A 106 9.80 -7.53 29.46
N GLU A 107 10.23 -6.88 30.53
CA GLU A 107 9.90 -5.49 30.80
C GLU A 107 10.67 -4.56 29.86
N ASP A 108 10.15 -3.35 29.68
CA ASP A 108 10.86 -2.31 28.94
C ASP A 108 12.17 -1.98 29.65
N TYR A 109 13.24 -1.81 28.87
CA TYR A 109 14.52 -1.38 29.42
C TYR A 109 14.39 0.02 30.02
N THR A 110 14.92 0.16 31.23
CA THR A 110 15.07 1.44 31.90
C THR A 110 16.04 2.36 31.15
N PRO A 111 16.00 3.69 31.37
CA PRO A 111 16.94 4.61 30.73
C PRO A 111 18.42 4.24 30.92
N ASP A 112 18.78 3.73 32.09
CA ASP A 112 20.15 3.31 32.41
C ASP A 112 20.55 2.03 31.65
N GLU A 113 19.61 1.10 31.49
CA GLU A 113 19.81 -0.10 30.67
C GLU A 113 19.90 0.23 29.18
N LEU A 114 19.07 1.15 28.67
CA LEU A 114 19.16 1.64 27.29
C LEU A 114 20.51 2.32 27.03
N MET A 115 21.02 3.10 27.98
CA MET A 115 22.36 3.68 27.93
C MET A 115 23.44 2.59 27.89
N THR A 116 23.32 1.58 28.76
CA THR A 116 24.27 0.45 28.81
C THR A 116 24.30 -0.32 27.49
N ILE A 117 23.15 -0.60 26.89
CA ILE A 117 23.04 -1.26 25.58
C ILE A 117 23.69 -0.40 24.49
N MET A 118 23.52 0.93 24.56
CA MET A 118 24.11 1.85 23.60
C MET A 118 25.63 1.86 23.69
N GLU A 119 26.18 1.98 24.90
CA GLU A 119 27.62 1.96 25.14
C GLU A 119 28.23 0.64 24.71
N HIS A 120 27.58 -0.49 25.02
CA HIS A 120 28.00 -1.80 24.54
C HIS A 120 28.05 -1.85 23.00
N SER A 121 26.98 -1.43 22.32
CA SER A 121 26.92 -1.48 20.85
C SER A 121 27.95 -0.57 20.16
N LEU A 122 28.29 0.57 20.77
CA LEU A 122 29.34 1.45 20.27
C LEU A 122 30.73 0.86 20.52
N SER A 123 30.95 0.24 21.69
CA SER A 123 32.23 -0.37 22.04
C SER A 123 32.61 -1.53 21.11
N GLU A 124 31.64 -2.32 20.65
CA GLU A 124 31.85 -3.37 19.63
C GLU A 124 32.37 -2.81 18.30
N LYS A 125 32.15 -1.52 18.04
CA LYS A 125 32.61 -0.79 16.86
C LYS A 125 33.82 0.11 17.14
N HIS A 126 34.42 -0.02 18.32
CA HIS A 126 35.50 0.83 18.80
C HIS A 126 35.13 2.32 18.88
N LEU A 127 33.86 2.62 19.17
CA LEU A 127 33.35 3.97 19.33
C LEU A 127 32.99 4.26 20.79
N THR A 128 33.13 5.52 21.20
CA THR A 128 32.74 6.00 22.53
C THR A 128 31.88 7.25 22.42
N LEU A 129 31.05 7.50 23.44
CA LEU A 129 30.26 8.72 23.54
C LEU A 129 31.05 9.78 24.31
N ASP A 130 31.07 11.01 23.80
CA ASP A 130 31.57 12.15 24.56
C ASP A 130 30.65 12.45 25.78
N PRO A 131 31.17 13.09 26.85
CA PRO A 131 30.38 13.38 28.04
C PRO A 131 29.09 14.16 27.77
N THR A 132 29.11 15.09 26.81
CA THR A 132 27.93 15.90 26.45
C THR A 132 26.90 15.10 25.67
N ALA A 133 27.32 14.19 24.78
CA ALA A 133 26.46 13.22 24.14
C ALA A 133 25.78 12.30 25.16
N LYS A 134 26.53 11.79 26.15
CA LYS A 134 25.98 10.94 27.22
C LYS A 134 24.88 11.66 28.00
N GLU A 135 25.12 12.90 28.42
CA GLU A 135 24.12 13.68 29.16
C GLU A 135 22.84 13.91 28.34
N LYS A 136 22.99 14.22 27.05
CA LYS A 136 21.86 14.43 26.13
C LYS A 136 21.03 13.16 25.93
N LEU A 137 21.69 12.03 25.72
CA LEU A 137 21.05 10.72 25.60
C LEU A 137 20.36 10.29 26.88
N ALA A 138 20.97 10.53 28.04
CA ALA A 138 20.35 10.23 29.34
C ALA A 138 19.04 11.02 29.53
N LYS A 139 19.02 12.31 29.18
CA LYS A 139 17.79 13.12 29.22
C LYS A 139 16.73 12.57 28.25
N TYR A 140 17.14 12.22 27.04
CA TYR A 140 16.25 11.69 26.01
C TYR A 140 15.64 10.33 26.40
N PHE A 141 16.44 9.37 26.87
CA PHE A 141 15.93 8.08 27.33
C PHE A 141 14.97 8.22 28.51
N ASN A 142 15.24 9.15 29.44
CA ASN A 142 14.32 9.48 30.52
C ASN A 142 12.98 10.04 30.01
N GLU A 143 13.01 10.92 28.99
CA GLU A 143 11.81 11.51 28.42
C GLU A 143 10.94 10.48 27.69
N ILE A 144 11.55 9.62 26.86
CA ILE A 144 10.79 8.58 26.17
C ILE A 144 10.29 7.54 27.15
N TYR A 145 11.10 7.12 28.12
CA TYR A 145 10.63 6.16 29.12
C TYR A 145 9.43 6.70 29.90
N ARG A 146 9.36 8.01 30.19
CA ARG A 146 8.19 8.63 30.84
C ARG A 146 6.95 8.73 29.95
N THR A 147 7.13 8.85 28.64
CA THR A 147 6.06 9.06 27.67
C THR A 147 5.71 7.80 26.86
N ARG A 148 6.34 6.66 27.21
CA ARG A 148 6.20 5.40 26.49
C ARG A 148 4.76 4.89 26.50
N ASP A 149 4.38 4.28 25.39
CA ASP A 149 3.14 3.54 25.24
C ASP A 149 3.44 2.05 25.00
N LYS A 150 2.44 1.31 24.52
CA LYS A 150 2.53 -0.14 24.32
C LYS A 150 3.42 -0.54 23.13
N THR A 151 3.90 0.39 22.30
CA THR A 151 4.73 0.08 21.12
C THR A 151 6.22 0.28 21.33
N PHE A 152 6.64 0.62 22.56
CA PHE A 152 8.00 1.02 22.88
C PHE A 152 9.09 0.09 22.32
N GLY A 153 9.95 0.66 21.47
CA GLY A 153 10.92 -0.07 20.66
C GLY A 153 12.12 -0.66 21.40
N ASN A 154 12.33 -0.34 22.68
CA ASN A 154 13.37 -0.96 23.53
C ASN A 154 14.77 -0.98 22.84
N ALA A 155 15.45 -2.13 22.77
CA ALA A 155 16.76 -2.25 22.13
C ALA A 155 16.78 -1.85 20.63
N ARG A 156 15.62 -1.86 19.95
CA ARG A 156 15.51 -1.35 18.57
C ARG A 156 15.67 0.17 18.51
N LEU A 157 15.12 0.90 19.50
CA LEU A 157 15.31 2.35 19.63
C LEU A 157 16.82 2.66 19.69
N VAL A 158 17.55 1.95 20.55
CA VAL A 158 18.99 2.12 20.72
C VAL A 158 19.76 1.82 19.42
N ARG A 159 19.46 0.71 18.74
CA ARG A 159 20.08 0.38 17.45
C ARG A 159 19.90 1.47 16.41
N ASN A 160 18.71 2.06 16.33
CA ASN A 160 18.42 3.15 15.40
C ASN A 160 19.23 4.41 15.73
N ILE A 161 19.31 4.77 17.01
CA ILE A 161 20.09 5.93 17.47
C ILE A 161 21.58 5.72 17.18
N VAL A 162 22.13 4.54 17.49
CA VAL A 162 23.53 4.19 17.21
C VAL A 162 23.81 4.27 15.71
N GLY A 163 22.95 3.69 14.86
CA GLY A 163 23.12 3.74 13.41
C GLY A 163 23.11 5.17 12.86
N ASN A 164 22.22 6.02 13.35
CA ASN A 164 22.14 7.43 12.95
C ASN A 164 23.34 8.23 13.44
N ALA A 165 23.77 8.03 14.69
CA ALA A 165 24.93 8.70 15.28
C ALA A 165 26.21 8.39 14.50
N ILE A 166 26.45 7.11 14.16
CA ILE A 166 27.60 6.69 13.34
C ILE A 166 27.55 7.37 11.97
N ARG A 167 26.38 7.42 11.32
CA ARG A 167 26.24 8.05 10.00
C ARG A 167 26.58 9.54 10.05
N LYS A 168 26.08 10.26 11.05
CA LYS A 168 26.37 11.69 11.25
C LYS A 168 27.84 11.92 11.59
N GLN A 169 28.42 11.05 12.41
CA GLN A 169 29.85 11.07 12.73
C GLN A 169 30.70 10.89 11.46
N VAL A 170 30.35 9.96 10.58
CA VAL A 170 31.07 9.77 9.29
C VAL A 170 31.00 11.03 8.43
N LEU A 171 29.82 11.66 8.33
CA LEU A 171 29.68 12.93 7.60
C LEU A 171 30.53 14.04 8.22
N ARG A 172 30.53 14.16 9.55
CA ARG A 172 31.37 15.11 10.27
C ARG A 172 32.85 14.86 9.99
N ILE A 173 33.30 13.60 10.03
CA ILE A 173 34.70 13.23 9.76
C ILE A 173 35.13 13.63 8.34
N VAL A 174 34.24 13.48 7.35
CA VAL A 174 34.52 13.90 5.96
C VAL A 174 34.72 15.41 5.84
N ASP A 175 34.00 16.20 6.64
CA ASP A 175 34.09 17.67 6.62
C ASP A 175 35.30 18.22 7.39
N ILE A 176 36.01 17.37 8.15
CA ILE A 176 37.21 17.75 8.91
C ILE A 176 38.44 17.78 7.99
N GLN A 177 39.20 18.88 8.03
CA GLN A 177 40.48 18.98 7.32
C GLN A 177 41.46 17.91 7.81
N LYS A 178 42.26 17.34 6.89
CA LYS A 178 43.13 16.19 7.17
C LYS A 178 44.08 16.42 8.35
N GLU A 179 44.51 17.66 8.59
CA GLU A 179 45.41 17.98 9.71
C GLU A 179 44.75 17.84 11.09
N ASN A 180 43.41 17.80 11.17
CA ASN A 180 42.64 17.71 12.41
C ASN A 180 42.03 16.31 12.64
N LEU A 181 42.35 15.33 11.79
CA LEU A 181 41.91 13.93 11.94
C LEU A 181 42.81 13.19 12.93
N THR A 182 42.40 13.15 14.19
CA THR A 182 43.01 12.27 15.20
C THR A 182 42.18 11.01 15.39
N GLU A 183 42.82 9.93 15.86
CA GLU A 183 42.13 8.68 16.20
C GLU A 183 40.98 8.92 17.19
N GLU A 184 41.21 9.76 18.19
CA GLU A 184 40.22 10.17 19.19
C GLU A 184 38.99 10.84 18.55
N VAL A 185 39.17 11.72 17.56
CA VAL A 185 38.06 12.39 16.85
C VAL A 185 37.25 11.40 16.00
N THR A 186 37.92 10.40 15.42
CA THR A 186 37.27 9.36 14.62
C THR A 186 36.56 8.29 15.46
N GLN A 187 36.96 8.12 16.72
CA GLN A 187 36.39 7.14 17.64
C GLN A 187 35.33 7.72 18.58
N THR A 188 35.17 9.05 18.62
CA THR A 188 34.23 9.70 19.53
C THR A 188 32.97 10.16 18.79
N ILE A 189 31.80 9.78 19.28
CA ILE A 189 30.50 10.33 18.92
C ILE A 189 30.25 11.57 19.77
N LEU A 190 30.02 12.71 19.11
CA LEU A 190 29.76 14.00 19.78
C LEU A 190 28.26 14.28 19.88
N ALA A 191 27.85 15.16 20.78
CA ALA A 191 26.44 15.58 20.92
C ALA A 191 25.78 16.12 19.63
N ASP A 192 26.60 16.62 18.69
CA ASP A 192 26.17 17.09 17.37
C ASP A 192 25.78 15.95 16.42
N ASP A 193 26.39 14.77 16.58
CA ASP A 193 26.00 13.57 15.82
C ASP A 193 24.63 13.05 16.23
N ILE A 194 24.11 13.56 17.35
CA ILE A 194 22.89 13.12 18.02
C ILE A 194 21.85 14.27 18.11
N GLN A 195 21.99 15.31 17.28
CA GLN A 195 21.16 16.52 17.36
C GLN A 195 19.67 16.34 17.00
N GLU A 196 19.31 15.30 16.25
CA GLU A 196 17.94 15.05 15.79
C GLU A 196 17.11 14.15 16.75
N LEU A 197 17.38 14.19 18.06
CA LEU A 197 16.62 13.43 19.08
C LEU A 197 15.34 14.14 19.56
N HIS A 198 14.71 14.99 18.75
CA HIS A 198 13.38 15.49 19.12
C HIS A 198 12.46 14.30 19.33
N ALA A 199 11.65 14.35 20.39
CA ALA A 199 10.67 13.35 20.78
C ALA A 199 9.97 12.76 19.54
N VAL A 200 10.56 11.68 19.04
CA VAL A 200 9.95 10.79 18.09
C VAL A 200 8.91 10.12 18.96
N LYS A 201 7.69 10.69 19.00
CA LYS A 201 6.51 9.83 19.01
C LYS A 201 6.84 8.76 18.00
N GLU A 202 6.82 7.50 18.40
CA GLU A 202 7.07 6.36 17.53
C GLU A 202 6.10 6.42 16.33
N GLU A 203 6.43 7.24 15.34
CA GLU A 203 5.98 7.07 13.98
C GLU A 203 6.73 5.83 13.54
N GLY A 204 6.09 4.69 13.80
CA GLY A 204 6.62 3.37 13.56
C GLY A 204 7.35 3.36 12.23
N ASN A 205 8.66 3.15 12.32
CA ASN A 205 9.44 2.60 11.23
C ASN A 205 9.13 3.24 9.86
N LYS A 206 9.31 4.56 9.68
CA LYS A 206 9.46 5.11 8.33
C LYS A 206 10.76 4.56 7.77
N ILE A 207 10.69 3.37 7.17
CA ILE A 207 11.65 2.92 6.16
C ILE A 207 11.85 4.13 5.26
N GLN A 208 13.09 4.61 5.07
CA GLN A 208 13.34 5.57 4.00
C GLN A 208 13.02 4.81 2.71
N ILE A 209 11.83 5.03 2.16
CA ILE A 209 11.40 4.44 0.89
C ILE A 209 12.22 5.15 -0.18
N ILE A 210 13.37 4.57 -0.52
CA ILE A 210 14.21 5.03 -1.62
C ILE A 210 13.55 4.47 -2.88
N GLY A 211 12.73 5.30 -3.52
CA GLY A 211 12.18 4.97 -4.82
C GLY A 211 13.23 5.02 -5.92
N ASP A 212 12.98 4.28 -7.00
CA ASP A 212 13.86 4.17 -8.15
C ASP A 212 13.58 5.30 -9.15
N LYS A 213 14.63 6.08 -9.46
CA LYS A 213 14.53 7.23 -10.35
C LYS A 213 14.19 6.82 -11.78
N ASP A 214 14.72 5.70 -12.27
CA ASP A 214 14.52 5.25 -13.65
C ASP A 214 13.09 4.72 -13.81
N LEU A 215 12.59 4.00 -12.81
CA LEU A 215 11.18 3.58 -12.77
C LEU A 215 10.23 4.78 -12.64
N LEU A 216 10.58 5.79 -11.85
CA LEU A 216 9.80 7.03 -11.78
C LEU A 216 9.72 7.71 -13.15
N GLU A 217 10.85 7.89 -13.85
CA GLU A 217 10.88 8.48 -15.18
C GLU A 217 10.04 7.67 -16.18
N LYS A 218 10.13 6.34 -16.13
CA LYS A 218 9.29 5.44 -16.93
C LYS A 218 7.79 5.66 -16.67
N TYR A 219 7.33 5.65 -15.43
CA TYR A 219 5.89 5.81 -15.14
C TYR A 219 5.38 7.21 -15.46
N LEU A 220 6.23 8.23 -15.36
CA LEU A 220 5.90 9.58 -15.81
C LEU A 220 5.82 9.67 -17.34
N MET A 221 6.64 8.91 -18.06
CA MET A 221 6.55 8.79 -19.51
C MET A 221 5.26 8.06 -19.91
N GLU A 222 4.95 6.92 -19.28
CA GLU A 222 3.68 6.21 -19.47
C GLU A 222 2.47 7.14 -19.25
N LEU A 223 2.49 7.97 -18.19
CA LEU A 223 1.44 8.96 -17.94
C LEU A 223 1.35 10.03 -19.04
N LYS A 224 2.50 10.49 -19.56
CA LYS A 224 2.55 11.50 -20.63
C LYS A 224 2.02 10.97 -21.96
N GLU A 225 2.28 9.71 -22.27
CA GLU A 225 1.83 9.02 -23.48
C GLU A 225 0.33 8.72 -23.49
N LEU A 226 -0.35 8.73 -22.33
CA LEU A 226 -1.81 8.59 -22.32
C LEU A 226 -2.47 9.73 -23.09
N PRO A 227 -3.36 9.45 -24.06
CA PRO A 227 -4.06 10.50 -24.80
C PRO A 227 -4.82 11.46 -23.89
N GLY A 228 -4.75 12.76 -24.17
CA GLY A 228 -5.41 13.81 -23.39
C GLY A 228 -4.94 13.93 -21.94
N LEU A 229 -5.89 14.07 -21.00
CA LEU A 229 -5.63 14.16 -19.55
C LEU A 229 -4.72 15.33 -19.13
N ASP A 230 -4.72 16.45 -19.86
CA ASP A 230 -3.82 17.56 -19.62
C ASP A 230 -3.92 18.17 -18.21
N SER A 231 -5.14 18.28 -17.69
CA SER A 231 -5.44 18.71 -16.33
C SER A 231 -4.79 17.79 -15.29
N VAL A 232 -4.94 16.48 -15.47
CA VAL A 232 -4.39 15.44 -14.59
C VAL A 232 -2.88 15.44 -14.65
N LYS A 233 -2.29 15.46 -15.86
CA LYS A 233 -0.83 15.52 -16.08
C LYS A 233 -0.22 16.73 -15.37
N LYS A 234 -0.84 17.91 -15.50
CA LYS A 234 -0.42 19.14 -14.79
C LYS A 234 -0.51 19.01 -13.28
N SER A 235 -1.56 18.37 -12.76
CA SER A 235 -1.69 18.14 -11.30
C SER A 235 -0.62 17.19 -10.76
N VAL A 236 -0.28 16.13 -11.49
CA VAL A 236 0.81 15.22 -11.12
C VAL A 236 2.16 15.94 -11.15
N GLU A 237 2.41 16.74 -12.19
CA GLU A 237 3.63 17.54 -12.28
C GLU A 237 3.76 18.54 -11.12
N LYS A 238 2.67 19.22 -10.74
CA LYS A 238 2.64 20.08 -9.55
C LYS A 238 2.99 19.33 -8.28
N LEU A 239 2.48 18.12 -8.10
CA LEU A 239 2.78 17.28 -6.94
C LEU A 239 4.27 16.91 -6.89
N ILE A 240 4.85 16.54 -8.04
CA ILE A 240 6.28 16.23 -8.16
C ILE A 240 7.14 17.43 -7.80
N ASN A 241 6.83 18.60 -8.36
CA ASN A 241 7.56 19.82 -8.06
C ASN A 241 7.44 20.19 -6.58
N SER A 242 6.25 20.02 -5.99
CA SER A 242 6.03 20.23 -4.56
C SER A 242 6.92 19.33 -3.70
N LEU A 243 7.09 18.07 -4.09
CA LEU A 243 7.90 17.09 -3.36
C LEU A 243 9.40 17.32 -3.53
N LYS A 244 9.86 17.75 -4.71
CA LYS A 244 11.25 18.22 -4.91
C LYS A 244 11.58 19.37 -3.95
N VAL A 245 10.67 20.34 -3.84
CA VAL A 245 10.84 21.48 -2.92
C VAL A 245 10.80 21.01 -1.45
N SER A 246 9.92 20.07 -1.09
CA SER A 246 9.91 19.47 0.24
C SER A 246 11.25 18.80 0.59
N LYS A 247 11.81 17.98 -0.30
CA LYS A 247 13.13 17.34 -0.09
C LYS A 247 14.26 18.37 0.05
N LEU A 248 14.24 19.43 -0.75
CA LEU A 248 15.21 20.53 -0.63
C LEU A 248 15.11 21.27 0.70
N ARG A 249 13.88 21.45 1.23
CA ARG A 249 13.65 22.05 2.54
C ARG A 249 14.16 21.13 3.66
N GLU A 250 13.83 19.84 3.59
CA GLU A 250 14.27 18.82 4.53
C GLU A 250 15.81 18.73 4.58
N ALA A 251 16.47 18.67 3.42
CA ALA A 251 17.93 18.66 3.32
C ALA A 251 18.60 19.92 3.91
N ARG A 252 17.85 21.01 4.06
CA ARG A 252 18.30 22.27 4.67
C ARG A 252 17.80 22.45 6.10
N GLY A 253 17.24 21.41 6.72
CA GLY A 253 16.69 21.47 8.09
C GLY A 253 15.45 22.37 8.22
N LEU A 254 14.81 22.75 7.11
CA LEU A 254 13.62 23.58 7.13
C LEU A 254 12.37 22.71 7.34
N LYS A 255 11.41 23.23 8.12
CA LYS A 255 10.12 22.55 8.33
C LYS A 255 9.44 22.25 6.99
N VAL A 256 9.07 20.98 6.81
CA VAL A 256 8.27 20.49 5.69
C VAL A 256 6.88 20.17 6.21
N LEU A 257 5.85 20.67 5.52
CA LEU A 257 4.48 20.28 5.85
C LEU A 257 4.22 18.87 5.29
N PRO A 258 3.65 17.96 6.10
CA PRO A 258 3.27 16.63 5.64
C PRO A 258 2.32 16.75 4.45
N LYS A 259 2.50 15.88 3.46
CA LYS A 259 1.73 15.90 2.22
C LYS A 259 0.55 14.94 2.35
N ASN A 260 -0.65 15.48 2.29
CA ASN A 260 -1.85 14.68 2.18
C ASN A 260 -1.92 14.07 0.77
N LEU A 261 -1.99 12.74 0.68
CA LEU A 261 -2.03 11.98 -0.59
C LEU A 261 -3.46 11.64 -1.02
N HIS A 262 -4.44 11.76 -0.13
CA HIS A 262 -5.81 11.40 -0.43
C HIS A 262 -6.37 12.36 -1.50
N SER A 263 -7.05 11.79 -2.50
CA SER A 263 -7.42 12.50 -3.71
C SER A 263 -8.84 12.18 -4.18
N VAL A 264 -9.42 13.10 -4.94
CA VAL A 264 -10.75 12.98 -5.56
C VAL A 264 -10.58 12.99 -7.07
N PHE A 265 -11.11 11.96 -7.74
CA PHE A 265 -11.13 11.83 -9.19
C PHE A 265 -12.55 12.15 -9.70
N LEU A 266 -12.68 13.27 -10.40
CA LEU A 266 -13.94 13.79 -10.91
C LEU A 266 -14.00 13.59 -12.43
N GLY A 267 -15.01 12.89 -12.94
CA GLY A 267 -15.24 12.84 -14.38
C GLY A 267 -16.10 11.67 -14.84
N ASN A 268 -16.47 11.70 -16.11
CA ASN A 268 -17.39 10.74 -16.71
C ASN A 268 -16.79 9.32 -16.82
N PRO A 269 -17.58 8.27 -17.09
CA PRO A 269 -17.11 6.91 -17.23
C PRO A 269 -16.17 6.80 -18.42
N GLY A 270 -15.16 5.94 -18.32
CA GLY A 270 -14.23 5.71 -19.43
C GLY A 270 -13.24 6.86 -19.69
N THR A 271 -13.11 7.85 -18.81
CA THR A 271 -12.08 8.91 -18.92
C THR A 271 -10.70 8.50 -18.39
N GLY A 272 -10.49 7.22 -18.04
CA GLY A 272 -9.17 6.71 -17.63
C GLY A 272 -8.84 6.85 -16.14
N LYS A 273 -9.82 7.15 -15.27
CA LYS A 273 -9.65 7.27 -13.80
C LYS A 273 -8.86 6.10 -13.18
N THR A 274 -9.29 4.87 -13.40
CA THR A 274 -8.62 3.67 -12.85
C THR A 274 -7.21 3.48 -13.42
N THR A 275 -7.01 3.74 -14.70
CA THR A 275 -5.69 3.67 -15.36
C THR A 275 -4.70 4.64 -14.72
N VAL A 276 -5.13 5.88 -14.49
CA VAL A 276 -4.31 6.89 -13.82
C VAL A 276 -4.09 6.53 -12.35
N ALA A 277 -5.08 6.02 -11.63
CA ALA A 277 -4.91 5.60 -10.24
C ALA A 277 -3.82 4.52 -10.09
N ARG A 278 -3.77 3.58 -11.04
CA ARG A 278 -2.73 2.53 -11.08
C ARG A 278 -1.35 3.10 -11.33
N LEU A 279 -1.22 4.07 -12.24
CA LEU A 279 0.05 4.77 -12.48
C LEU A 279 0.47 5.59 -11.25
N LEU A 280 -0.47 6.30 -10.61
CA LEU A 280 -0.20 7.09 -9.41
C LEU A 280 0.29 6.22 -8.25
N ALA A 281 -0.29 5.03 -8.04
CA ALA A 281 0.19 4.11 -7.01
C ALA A 281 1.68 3.78 -7.20
N LYS A 282 2.10 3.49 -8.44
CA LYS A 282 3.50 3.23 -8.78
C LYS A 282 4.37 4.48 -8.63
N ILE A 283 3.90 5.63 -9.12
CA ILE A 283 4.61 6.91 -8.98
C ILE A 283 4.83 7.25 -7.51
N TYR A 284 3.81 7.12 -6.66
CA TYR A 284 3.92 7.40 -5.22
C TYR A 284 4.96 6.51 -4.52
N LYS A 285 5.02 5.23 -4.90
CA LYS A 285 6.08 4.31 -4.45
C LYS A 285 7.46 4.83 -4.86
N GLU A 286 7.67 5.10 -6.15
CA GLU A 286 8.98 5.53 -6.65
C GLU A 286 9.36 6.96 -6.20
N MET A 287 8.42 7.72 -5.66
CA MET A 287 8.69 9.00 -5.01
C MET A 287 9.06 8.87 -3.53
N GLY A 288 8.88 7.68 -2.95
CA GLY A 288 9.10 7.40 -1.53
C GLY A 288 7.93 7.80 -0.63
N LEU A 289 6.73 7.98 -1.19
CA LEU A 289 5.51 8.37 -0.45
C LEU A 289 4.74 7.17 0.08
N LEU A 290 4.88 6.02 -0.57
CA LEU A 290 4.18 4.78 -0.27
C LEU A 290 5.18 3.62 -0.28
N GLU A 291 5.07 2.71 0.69
CA GLU A 291 6.00 1.57 0.83
C GLU A 291 5.94 0.62 -0.38
N LYS A 292 4.76 0.50 -0.97
CA LYS A 292 4.41 -0.37 -2.08
C LYS A 292 3.69 0.42 -3.17
N GLY A 293 3.66 -0.13 -4.39
CA GLY A 293 3.08 0.53 -5.57
C GLY A 293 1.81 -0.15 -6.08
N HIS A 294 1.14 -0.94 -5.24
CA HIS A 294 -0.05 -1.70 -5.62
C HIS A 294 -1.32 -0.89 -5.48
N LEU A 295 -2.32 -1.27 -6.27
CA LEU A 295 -3.65 -0.66 -6.30
C LEU A 295 -4.67 -1.69 -5.82
N ILE A 296 -5.50 -1.32 -4.85
CA ILE A 296 -6.69 -2.07 -4.45
C ILE A 296 -7.91 -1.31 -4.96
N GLU A 297 -8.68 -1.93 -5.84
CA GLU A 297 -9.89 -1.35 -6.43
C GLU A 297 -11.12 -1.91 -5.71
N THR A 298 -12.06 -1.05 -5.35
CA THR A 298 -13.34 -1.40 -4.71
C THR A 298 -14.42 -0.41 -5.11
N ASP A 299 -15.68 -0.76 -4.83
CA ASP A 299 -16.85 0.09 -4.94
C ASP A 299 -17.69 -0.01 -3.64
N ARG A 300 -18.94 0.46 -3.67
CA ARG A 300 -19.88 0.30 -2.54
C ARG A 300 -20.10 -1.16 -2.17
N ALA A 301 -20.23 -2.08 -3.14
CA ALA A 301 -20.45 -3.49 -2.86
C ALA A 301 -19.24 -4.13 -2.19
N GLY A 302 -18.02 -3.64 -2.47
CA GLY A 302 -16.80 -4.07 -1.81
C GLY A 302 -16.59 -3.50 -0.40
N LEU A 303 -17.21 -2.38 -0.05
CA LEU A 303 -17.07 -1.73 1.27
C LEU A 303 -18.24 -2.03 2.22
N VAL A 304 -19.46 -2.08 1.70
CA VAL A 304 -20.69 -2.19 2.49
C VAL A 304 -21.13 -3.64 2.61
N ALA A 305 -21.53 -4.05 3.81
CA ALA A 305 -22.11 -5.37 4.08
C ALA A 305 -23.64 -5.30 4.13
N GLY A 306 -24.31 -6.46 4.02
CA GLY A 306 -25.77 -6.57 4.10
C GLY A 306 -26.34 -6.54 5.52
N TYR A 307 -25.48 -6.57 6.54
CA TYR A 307 -25.87 -6.71 7.95
C TYR A 307 -25.14 -5.68 8.84
N VAL A 308 -25.81 -5.25 9.92
CA VAL A 308 -25.32 -4.25 10.88
C VAL A 308 -24.01 -4.68 11.53
N GLY A 309 -23.04 -3.77 11.62
CA GLY A 309 -21.75 -3.98 12.30
C GLY A 309 -20.70 -4.76 11.49
N GLN A 310 -21.03 -5.21 10.28
CA GLN A 310 -20.09 -5.88 9.38
C GLN A 310 -19.43 -4.92 8.38
N THR A 311 -20.02 -3.75 8.15
CA THR A 311 -19.53 -2.77 7.17
C THR A 311 -18.21 -2.15 7.61
N ALA A 312 -18.07 -1.81 8.91
CA ALA A 312 -16.79 -1.34 9.43
C ALA A 312 -15.68 -2.37 9.20
N LYS A 313 -15.92 -3.66 9.51
CA LYS A 313 -14.94 -4.74 9.31
C LYS A 313 -14.55 -4.89 7.83
N LYS A 314 -15.54 -4.94 6.94
CA LYS A 314 -15.32 -5.09 5.50
C LYS A 314 -14.55 -3.91 4.90
N THR A 315 -14.87 -2.69 5.34
CA THR A 315 -14.13 -1.48 4.97
C THR A 315 -12.69 -1.54 5.48
N ASP A 316 -12.50 -1.97 6.73
CA ASP A 316 -11.17 -2.10 7.34
C ASP A 316 -10.30 -3.12 6.60
N GLU A 317 -10.86 -4.26 6.20
CA GLU A 317 -10.15 -5.27 5.41
C GLU A 317 -9.65 -4.71 4.07
N MET A 318 -10.43 -3.85 3.40
CA MET A 318 -9.98 -3.19 2.17
C MET A 318 -8.86 -2.18 2.43
N ILE A 319 -8.92 -1.48 3.56
CA ILE A 319 -7.87 -0.54 3.97
C ILE A 319 -6.59 -1.28 4.33
N GLU A 320 -6.67 -2.36 5.12
CA GLU A 320 -5.52 -3.19 5.48
C GLU A 320 -4.81 -3.74 4.23
N LYS A 321 -5.57 -4.21 3.23
CA LYS A 321 -5.01 -4.64 1.93
C LYS A 321 -4.32 -3.50 1.18
N SER A 322 -4.80 -2.28 1.36
CA SER A 322 -4.22 -1.08 0.72
C SER A 322 -3.03 -0.49 1.47
N LEU A 323 -2.68 -0.98 2.67
CA LEU A 323 -1.53 -0.49 3.42
C LEU A 323 -0.24 -0.65 2.62
N GLY A 324 0.55 0.42 2.61
CA GLY A 324 1.70 0.60 1.76
C GLY A 324 1.36 1.00 0.33
N GLY A 325 0.10 0.94 -0.12
CA GLY A 325 -0.32 1.20 -1.50
C GLY A 325 -1.48 2.18 -1.61
N LEU A 326 -2.31 2.00 -2.65
CA LEU A 326 -3.43 2.91 -2.97
C LEU A 326 -4.77 2.18 -2.96
N LEU A 327 -5.74 2.70 -2.19
CA LEU A 327 -7.15 2.28 -2.24
C LEU A 327 -7.92 3.16 -3.22
N PHE A 328 -8.49 2.57 -4.25
CA PHE A 328 -9.35 3.25 -5.23
C PHE A 328 -10.80 2.83 -5.04
N ILE A 329 -11.66 3.80 -4.72
CA ILE A 329 -13.09 3.60 -4.50
C ILE A 329 -13.84 4.21 -5.68
N ASP A 330 -14.32 3.37 -6.59
CA ASP A 330 -15.15 3.83 -7.72
C ASP A 330 -16.59 4.10 -7.27
N GLU A 331 -17.20 5.08 -7.93
CA GLU A 331 -18.54 5.58 -7.63
C GLU A 331 -18.79 5.83 -6.13
N ALA A 332 -17.83 6.47 -5.45
CA ALA A 332 -17.86 6.65 -3.99
C ALA A 332 -19.11 7.40 -3.49
N TYR A 333 -19.68 8.27 -4.31
CA TYR A 333 -20.96 8.97 -4.04
C TYR A 333 -22.13 8.01 -3.78
N THR A 334 -22.04 6.76 -4.23
CA THR A 334 -23.05 5.75 -3.94
C THR A 334 -23.09 5.41 -2.45
N LEU A 335 -22.01 5.63 -1.68
CA LEU A 335 -21.98 5.41 -0.22
C LEU A 335 -22.98 6.30 0.52
N THR A 336 -23.24 7.51 0.01
CA THR A 336 -24.17 8.48 0.61
C THR A 336 -25.58 8.40 0.01
N ARG A 337 -25.76 7.70 -1.12
CA ARG A 337 -27.07 7.48 -1.74
C ARG A 337 -27.79 6.30 -1.07
N GLY A 338 -28.95 6.58 -0.46
CA GLY A 338 -29.85 5.57 0.11
C GLY A 338 -30.44 5.97 1.45
N GLY A 339 -31.15 7.12 1.49
CA GLY A 339 -31.70 7.72 2.70
C GLY A 339 -32.15 6.70 3.75
N GLY A 340 -31.53 6.77 4.94
CA GLY A 340 -31.76 5.84 6.05
C GLY A 340 -30.83 4.62 6.16
N ASN A 341 -29.88 4.42 5.22
CA ASN A 341 -28.91 3.31 5.32
C ASN A 341 -27.65 3.69 6.10
N ASP A 342 -27.66 3.41 7.40
CA ASP A 342 -26.53 3.59 8.33
C ASP A 342 -25.22 2.95 7.83
N PHE A 343 -25.29 1.89 7.03
CA PHE A 343 -24.11 1.13 6.57
C PHE A 343 -23.18 1.93 5.66
N GLY A 344 -23.72 2.76 4.77
CA GLY A 344 -22.88 3.59 3.88
C GLY A 344 -22.13 4.66 4.67
N GLN A 345 -22.79 5.23 5.67
CA GLN A 345 -22.19 6.18 6.60
C GLN A 345 -21.15 5.51 7.50
N GLU A 346 -21.41 4.30 8.00
CA GLU A 346 -20.47 3.48 8.77
C GLU A 346 -19.16 3.22 7.99
N ALA A 347 -19.25 2.96 6.69
CA ALA A 347 -18.07 2.84 5.83
C ALA A 347 -17.27 4.15 5.75
N ILE A 348 -17.95 5.29 5.58
CA ILE A 348 -17.31 6.62 5.53
C ILE A 348 -16.63 6.94 6.87
N GLU A 349 -17.29 6.69 7.99
CA GLU A 349 -16.74 6.91 9.33
C GLU A 349 -15.50 6.04 9.57
N THR A 350 -15.55 4.78 9.13
CA THR A 350 -14.41 3.86 9.19
C THR A 350 -13.26 4.37 8.32
N LEU A 351 -13.51 4.79 7.08
CA LEU A 351 -12.49 5.39 6.21
C LEU A 351 -11.83 6.60 6.88
N LEU A 352 -12.63 7.55 7.39
CA LEU A 352 -12.13 8.76 8.04
C LEU A 352 -11.26 8.44 9.27
N LYS A 353 -11.69 7.48 10.10
CA LYS A 353 -10.93 7.03 11.26
C LYS A 353 -9.58 6.42 10.84
N ARG A 354 -9.58 5.54 9.84
CA ARG A 354 -8.36 4.86 9.39
C ARG A 354 -7.40 5.76 8.62
N MET A 355 -7.89 6.79 7.94
CA MET A 355 -7.06 7.85 7.38
C MET A 355 -6.25 8.57 8.47
N GLU A 356 -6.79 8.67 9.70
CA GLU A 356 -6.09 9.23 10.85
C GLU A 356 -5.12 8.21 11.47
N ASP A 357 -5.60 6.98 11.74
CA ASP A 357 -4.83 5.91 12.39
C ASP A 357 -3.59 5.50 11.57
N PHE A 358 -3.71 5.50 10.24
CA PHE A 358 -2.68 5.04 9.30
C PHE A 358 -2.15 6.17 8.41
N ARG A 359 -2.02 7.38 8.98
CA ARG A 359 -1.44 8.55 8.28
C ARG A 359 -0.10 8.19 7.64
N ASP A 360 0.11 8.65 6.41
CA ASP A 360 1.31 8.41 5.58
C ASP A 360 1.58 6.93 5.22
N LYS A 361 0.70 5.99 5.58
CA LYS A 361 0.90 4.56 5.28
C LYS A 361 0.20 4.08 4.01
N PHE A 362 -0.77 4.84 3.49
CA PHE A 362 -1.53 4.51 2.28
C PHE A 362 -2.16 5.78 1.69
N ALA A 363 -2.61 5.70 0.44
CA ALA A 363 -3.40 6.75 -0.20
C ALA A 363 -4.80 6.25 -0.52
N ILE A 364 -5.79 7.15 -0.51
CA ILE A 364 -7.17 6.86 -0.94
C ILE A 364 -7.50 7.76 -2.11
N ILE A 365 -8.03 7.19 -3.17
CA ILE A 365 -8.66 7.91 -4.27
C ILE A 365 -10.13 7.55 -4.29
N VAL A 366 -11.00 8.55 -4.10
CA VAL A 366 -12.44 8.41 -4.33
C VAL A 366 -12.77 8.93 -5.72
N ALA A 367 -13.53 8.16 -6.50
CA ALA A 367 -13.86 8.49 -7.88
C ALA A 367 -15.37 8.56 -8.10
N GLY A 368 -15.79 9.41 -9.04
CA GLY A 368 -17.19 9.49 -9.45
C GLY A 368 -17.47 10.63 -10.42
N TYR A 369 -18.75 10.80 -10.74
CA TYR A 369 -19.24 11.92 -11.55
C TYR A 369 -19.11 13.24 -10.78
N THR A 370 -18.79 14.32 -11.51
CA THR A 370 -18.43 15.60 -10.90
C THR A 370 -19.51 16.15 -9.97
N GLY A 371 -20.78 16.13 -10.37
CA GLY A 371 -21.88 16.65 -9.54
C GLY A 371 -22.07 15.83 -8.27
N GLU A 372 -22.17 14.52 -8.45
CA GLU A 372 -22.41 13.55 -7.39
C GLU A 372 -21.30 13.49 -6.34
N MET A 373 -20.05 13.67 -6.77
CA MET A 373 -18.92 13.72 -5.86
C MET A 373 -18.88 15.01 -5.03
N ASN A 374 -19.40 16.12 -5.55
CA ASN A 374 -19.55 17.33 -4.75
C ASN A 374 -20.56 17.10 -3.62
N ASP A 375 -21.71 16.50 -3.93
CA ASP A 375 -22.71 16.13 -2.91
C ASP A 375 -22.11 15.17 -1.86
N PHE A 376 -21.33 14.17 -2.30
CA PHE A 376 -20.63 13.22 -1.42
C PHE A 376 -19.68 13.92 -0.44
N LEU A 377 -18.87 14.86 -0.92
CA LEU A 377 -17.91 15.59 -0.08
C LEU A 377 -18.62 16.55 0.89
N ASP A 378 -19.79 17.05 0.52
CA ASP A 378 -20.60 17.95 1.34
C ASP A 378 -21.26 17.24 2.54
N VAL A 379 -21.41 15.91 2.49
CA VAL A 379 -22.04 15.12 3.57
C VAL A 379 -21.31 15.23 4.90
N ASN A 380 -19.98 15.30 4.89
CA ASN A 380 -19.19 15.35 6.12
C ASN A 380 -17.97 16.29 5.97
N PRO A 381 -17.82 17.32 6.82
CA PRO A 381 -16.63 18.19 6.82
C PRO A 381 -15.30 17.43 6.95
N GLY A 382 -15.32 16.25 7.57
CA GLY A 382 -14.18 15.32 7.66
C GLY A 382 -13.68 14.83 6.31
N LEU A 383 -14.56 14.66 5.31
CA LEU A 383 -14.19 14.30 3.94
C LEU A 383 -13.50 15.49 3.26
N LYS A 384 -14.09 16.69 3.28
CA LYS A 384 -13.48 17.90 2.68
C LYS A 384 -12.10 18.23 3.23
N SER A 385 -11.90 18.07 4.53
CA SER A 385 -10.61 18.35 5.17
C SER A 385 -9.53 17.34 4.82
N ARG A 386 -9.90 16.07 4.61
CA ARG A 386 -8.94 14.99 4.30
C ARG A 386 -8.75 14.75 2.81
N PHE A 387 -9.67 15.15 1.94
CA PHE A 387 -9.53 15.05 0.49
C PHE A 387 -9.22 16.43 -0.11
N THR A 388 -7.93 16.75 -0.17
CA THR A 388 -7.46 18.08 -0.63
C THR A 388 -7.00 18.12 -2.07
N ASN A 389 -6.73 16.96 -2.69
CA ASN A 389 -6.24 16.88 -4.05
C ASN A 389 -7.38 16.53 -5.01
N TYR A 390 -7.61 17.35 -6.02
CA TYR A 390 -8.69 17.15 -6.99
C TYR A 390 -8.11 16.97 -8.40
N PHE A 391 -8.54 15.91 -9.07
CA PHE A 391 -8.16 15.59 -10.43
C PHE A 391 -9.41 15.57 -11.30
N ALA A 392 -9.51 16.52 -12.22
CA ALA A 392 -10.61 16.61 -13.18
C ALA A 392 -10.26 15.84 -14.45
N PHE A 393 -11.06 14.84 -14.76
CA PHE A 393 -10.98 14.00 -15.94
C PHE A 393 -12.03 14.47 -16.95
N GLU A 394 -11.57 15.28 -17.90
CA GLU A 394 -12.39 15.82 -18.98
C GLU A 394 -12.75 14.73 -19.99
N ASP A 395 -13.85 14.94 -20.72
CA ASP A 395 -14.21 14.06 -21.83
C ASP A 395 -13.15 14.13 -22.93
N TYR A 396 -12.84 12.98 -23.52
CA TYR A 396 -11.92 12.92 -24.64
C TYR A 396 -12.53 13.57 -25.88
N SER A 397 -11.75 14.42 -26.54
CA SER A 397 -12.10 14.96 -27.85
C SER A 397 -12.17 13.85 -28.90
N PRO A 398 -12.87 14.05 -30.03
CA PRO A 398 -12.96 13.06 -31.10
C PRO A 398 -11.58 12.54 -31.58
N ARG A 399 -10.59 13.43 -31.66
CA ARG A 399 -9.21 13.05 -32.02
C ARG A 399 -8.57 12.14 -30.97
N GLN A 400 -8.75 12.43 -29.68
CA GLN A 400 -8.25 11.60 -28.59
C GLN A 400 -8.97 10.26 -28.53
N LEU A 401 -10.28 10.20 -28.83
CA LEU A 401 -11.02 8.94 -28.93
C LEU A 401 -10.50 8.06 -30.07
N LEU A 402 -10.20 8.66 -31.22
CA LEU A 402 -9.57 7.97 -32.35
C LEU A 402 -8.19 7.45 -31.98
N GLU A 403 -7.35 8.28 -31.36
CA GLU A 403 -6.02 7.89 -30.87
C GLU A 403 -6.11 6.71 -29.89
N ILE A 404 -7.07 6.73 -28.97
CA ILE A 404 -7.34 5.63 -28.03
C ILE A 404 -7.76 4.37 -28.79
N ALA A 405 -8.65 4.48 -29.78
CA ALA A 405 -9.09 3.34 -30.59
C ALA A 405 -7.92 2.71 -31.35
N SER A 406 -7.10 3.52 -32.02
CA SER A 406 -5.89 3.08 -32.73
C SER A 406 -4.91 2.37 -31.79
N LEU A 407 -4.69 2.90 -30.59
CA LEU A 407 -3.78 2.31 -29.61
C LEU A 407 -4.30 0.97 -29.04
N ILE A 408 -5.63 0.79 -28.96
CA ILE A 408 -6.23 -0.50 -28.62
C ILE A 408 -6.06 -1.51 -29.77
N CYS A 409 -6.24 -1.08 -31.03
CA CYS A 409 -6.02 -1.93 -32.21
C CYS A 409 -4.58 -2.44 -32.26
N GLU A 410 -3.62 -1.52 -32.18
CA GLU A 410 -2.18 -1.84 -32.26
C GLU A 410 -1.77 -2.86 -31.18
N LYS A 411 -2.21 -2.64 -29.94
CA LYS A 411 -1.94 -3.58 -28.83
C LYS A 411 -2.62 -4.94 -29.00
N SER A 412 -3.68 -5.00 -29.78
CA SER A 412 -4.44 -6.23 -30.05
C SER A 412 -3.99 -6.91 -31.35
N GLY A 413 -3.01 -6.35 -32.06
CA GLY A 413 -2.50 -6.88 -33.33
C GLY A 413 -3.34 -6.53 -34.55
N TYR A 414 -4.24 -5.55 -34.44
CA TYR A 414 -5.09 -5.08 -35.54
C TYR A 414 -4.60 -3.74 -36.11
N LEU A 415 -4.92 -3.50 -37.38
CA LEU A 415 -4.72 -2.26 -38.11
C LEU A 415 -6.07 -1.66 -38.51
N LEU A 416 -6.15 -0.33 -38.53
CA LEU A 416 -7.28 0.41 -39.09
C LEU A 416 -6.83 0.97 -40.43
N ASP A 417 -7.56 0.65 -41.51
CA ASP A 417 -7.30 1.27 -42.80
C ASP A 417 -7.78 2.74 -42.83
N GLU A 418 -7.47 3.45 -43.92
CA GLU A 418 -7.84 4.86 -44.06
C GLU A 418 -9.37 5.07 -44.01
N GLY A 419 -10.14 4.13 -44.55
CA GLY A 419 -11.61 4.17 -44.57
C GLY A 419 -12.20 4.03 -43.17
N ALA A 420 -11.73 3.06 -42.39
CA ALA A 420 -12.10 2.82 -41.00
C ALA A 420 -11.73 4.03 -40.13
N LEU A 421 -10.52 4.59 -40.29
CA LEU A 421 -10.11 5.79 -39.57
C LEU A 421 -11.03 6.98 -39.84
N GLN A 422 -11.42 7.19 -41.10
CA GLN A 422 -12.31 8.29 -41.47
C GLN A 422 -13.69 8.14 -40.82
N ILE A 423 -14.34 6.99 -40.96
CA ILE A 423 -15.70 6.80 -40.42
C ILE A 423 -15.71 6.75 -38.88
N LEU A 424 -14.66 6.23 -38.25
CA LEU A 424 -14.49 6.32 -36.80
C LEU A 424 -14.41 7.78 -36.35
N MET A 425 -13.64 8.61 -37.06
CA MET A 425 -13.53 10.03 -36.75
C MET A 425 -14.87 10.75 -36.91
N GLU A 426 -15.62 10.49 -37.98
CA GLU A 426 -16.97 11.03 -38.18
C GLU A 426 -17.93 10.60 -37.05
N THR A 427 -17.88 9.31 -36.68
CA THR A 427 -18.69 8.75 -35.60
C THR A 427 -18.36 9.40 -34.25
N PHE A 428 -17.07 9.56 -33.91
CA PHE A 428 -16.66 10.22 -32.67
C PHE A 428 -17.03 11.71 -32.64
N ASN A 429 -16.97 12.42 -33.78
CA ASN A 429 -17.46 13.80 -33.86
C ASN A 429 -18.96 13.89 -33.57
N TYR A 430 -19.75 13.01 -34.18
CA TYR A 430 -21.18 12.96 -33.94
C TYR A 430 -21.49 12.65 -32.47
N LEU A 431 -20.94 11.58 -31.92
CA LEU A 431 -21.12 11.17 -30.51
C LEU A 431 -20.70 12.27 -29.53
N TYR A 432 -19.61 12.98 -29.82
CA TYR A 432 -19.16 14.11 -29.01
C TYR A 432 -20.14 15.30 -29.10
N SER A 433 -20.75 15.55 -30.26
CA SER A 433 -21.73 16.64 -30.45
C SER A 433 -23.02 16.44 -29.65
N VAL A 434 -23.47 15.19 -29.50
CA VAL A 434 -24.71 14.83 -28.79
C VAL A 434 -24.47 14.35 -27.35
N ARG A 435 -23.23 14.48 -26.86
CA ARG A 435 -22.82 13.94 -25.55
C ARG A 435 -23.59 14.59 -24.39
N ASN A 436 -23.76 13.82 -23.33
CA ASN A 436 -24.29 14.30 -22.07
C ASN A 436 -23.35 13.94 -20.90
N LYS A 437 -23.83 14.16 -19.67
CA LYS A 437 -23.08 13.85 -18.45
C LYS A 437 -22.71 12.37 -18.24
N ASN A 438 -23.23 11.46 -19.07
CA ASN A 438 -22.98 10.02 -19.00
C ASN A 438 -22.15 9.52 -20.19
N PHE A 439 -21.46 10.42 -20.90
CA PHE A 439 -20.65 10.07 -22.07
C PHE A 439 -19.60 9.00 -21.73
N GLY A 440 -19.55 7.92 -22.51
CA GLY A 440 -18.76 6.73 -22.19
C GLY A 440 -17.27 6.81 -22.53
N ASN A 441 -16.81 7.85 -23.24
CA ASN A 441 -15.40 8.11 -23.50
C ASN A 441 -14.64 6.88 -24.07
N ALA A 442 -13.48 6.51 -23.50
CA ALA A 442 -12.69 5.36 -23.97
C ALA A 442 -13.45 4.04 -23.91
N ARG A 443 -14.46 3.91 -23.03
CA ARG A 443 -15.35 2.74 -23.01
C ARG A 443 -16.21 2.68 -24.28
N THR A 444 -16.71 3.83 -24.74
CA THR A 444 -17.42 3.94 -26.03
C THR A 444 -16.50 3.59 -27.19
N ALA A 445 -15.28 4.16 -27.24
CA ALA A 445 -14.30 3.85 -28.29
C ALA A 445 -13.96 2.35 -28.34
N ARG A 446 -13.71 1.72 -27.18
CA ARG A 446 -13.46 0.28 -27.09
C ARG A 446 -14.65 -0.55 -27.56
N ASN A 447 -15.85 -0.23 -27.11
CA ASN A 447 -17.04 -1.00 -27.47
C ASN A 447 -17.34 -0.92 -28.97
N LEU A 448 -17.13 0.26 -29.57
CA LEU A 448 -17.28 0.45 -31.01
C LEU A 448 -16.24 -0.38 -31.77
N LEU A 449 -14.97 -0.35 -31.33
CA LEU A 449 -13.91 -1.16 -31.93
C LEU A 449 -14.22 -2.67 -31.85
N TYR A 450 -14.72 -3.17 -30.71
CA TYR A 450 -15.08 -4.58 -30.57
C TYR A 450 -16.23 -4.99 -31.48
N LYS A 451 -17.18 -4.09 -31.75
CA LYS A 451 -18.19 -4.34 -32.79
C LYS A 451 -17.58 -4.39 -34.18
N ALA A 452 -16.66 -3.48 -34.50
CA ALA A 452 -15.97 -3.50 -35.79
C ALA A 452 -15.17 -4.79 -35.99
N ILE A 453 -14.47 -5.28 -34.95
CA ILE A 453 -13.78 -6.58 -34.99
C ILE A 453 -14.77 -7.73 -35.21
N GLY A 454 -15.91 -7.75 -34.50
CA GLY A 454 -16.94 -8.77 -34.73
C GLY A 454 -17.48 -8.75 -36.17
N ASN A 455 -17.68 -7.56 -36.74
CA ASN A 455 -18.12 -7.41 -38.13
C ASN A 455 -17.03 -7.88 -39.12
N GLN A 456 -15.76 -7.61 -38.83
CA GLN A 456 -14.62 -8.10 -39.60
C GLN A 456 -14.56 -9.63 -39.57
N GLU A 457 -14.74 -10.26 -38.40
CA GLU A 457 -14.81 -11.72 -38.24
C GLU A 457 -15.93 -12.33 -39.09
N GLU A 458 -17.12 -11.72 -39.08
CA GLU A 458 -18.24 -12.14 -39.93
C GLU A 458 -17.92 -12.01 -41.43
N ARG A 459 -17.36 -10.88 -41.86
CA ARG A 459 -16.93 -10.64 -43.25
C ARG A 459 -15.89 -11.66 -43.70
N ILE A 460 -14.86 -11.90 -42.89
CA ILE A 460 -13.77 -12.84 -43.18
C ILE A 460 -14.29 -14.27 -43.28
N SER A 461 -15.24 -14.65 -42.40
CA SER A 461 -15.81 -16.00 -42.40
C SER A 461 -16.51 -16.37 -43.72
N ALA A 462 -16.96 -15.37 -44.48
CA ALA A 462 -17.60 -15.56 -45.78
C ALA A 462 -16.60 -15.69 -46.96
N LEU A 463 -15.30 -15.45 -46.74
CA LEU A 463 -14.28 -15.49 -47.78
C LEU A 463 -13.76 -16.92 -48.00
N THR A 464 -13.52 -17.29 -49.27
CA THR A 464 -13.01 -18.62 -49.64
C THR A 464 -11.50 -18.75 -49.47
N SER A 465 -10.78 -17.62 -49.48
CA SER A 465 -9.35 -17.51 -49.22
C SER A 465 -9.09 -16.19 -48.51
N VAL A 466 -8.28 -16.20 -47.46
CA VAL A 466 -8.00 -15.03 -46.62
C VAL A 466 -6.49 -14.85 -46.51
N SER A 467 -6.02 -13.62 -46.68
CA SER A 467 -4.64 -13.23 -46.47
C SER A 467 -4.38 -12.79 -45.03
N ASP A 468 -3.12 -12.88 -44.58
CA ASP A 468 -2.73 -12.40 -43.25
C ASP A 468 -3.05 -10.91 -43.04
N ASP A 469 -2.98 -10.11 -44.10
CA ASP A 469 -3.30 -8.68 -44.08
C ASP A 469 -4.80 -8.42 -43.83
N GLU A 470 -5.69 -9.24 -44.42
CA GLU A 470 -7.13 -9.16 -44.19
C GLU A 470 -7.51 -9.61 -42.78
N LEU A 471 -6.78 -10.58 -42.20
CA LEU A 471 -7.02 -11.06 -40.82
C LEU A 471 -6.75 -9.98 -39.77
N ILE A 472 -5.83 -9.06 -40.05
CA ILE A 472 -5.43 -8.02 -39.10
C ILE A 472 -6.02 -6.64 -39.42
N THR A 473 -6.56 -6.42 -40.62
CA THR A 473 -7.02 -5.09 -41.05
C THR A 473 -8.54 -4.95 -40.95
N ILE A 474 -8.97 -3.97 -40.16
CA ILE A 474 -10.36 -3.51 -40.07
C ILE A 474 -10.56 -2.42 -41.12
N VAL A 475 -11.60 -2.58 -41.94
CA VAL A 475 -11.91 -1.69 -43.06
C VAL A 475 -13.19 -0.89 -42.84
N TYR A 476 -13.48 0.04 -43.76
CA TYR A 476 -14.67 0.88 -43.72
C TYR A 476 -15.98 0.10 -43.51
N GLU A 477 -16.18 -1.00 -44.23
CA GLU A 477 -17.39 -1.83 -44.20
C GLU A 477 -17.65 -2.41 -42.81
N ASP A 478 -16.57 -2.72 -42.07
CA ASP A 478 -16.65 -3.30 -40.72
C ASP A 478 -17.18 -2.29 -39.70
N VAL A 479 -16.98 -0.99 -39.95
CA VAL A 479 -17.42 0.10 -39.05
C VAL A 479 -18.75 0.69 -39.48
N GLN A 480 -19.02 0.81 -40.79
CA GLN A 480 -20.20 1.49 -41.33
C GLN A 480 -21.52 0.88 -40.86
N ILE A 481 -21.56 -0.44 -40.67
CA ILE A 481 -22.78 -1.15 -40.31
C ILE A 481 -23.13 -1.06 -38.82
N ILE A 482 -22.29 -0.42 -38.00
CA ILE A 482 -22.53 -0.27 -36.57
C ILE A 482 -23.67 0.73 -36.32
N ASP A 483 -24.72 0.30 -35.62
CA ASP A 483 -25.75 1.21 -35.14
C ASP A 483 -25.19 2.12 -34.03
N ILE A 484 -25.00 3.39 -34.38
CA ILE A 484 -24.44 4.42 -33.50
C ILE A 484 -25.45 4.80 -32.40
N GLN A 485 -26.76 4.60 -32.60
CA GLN A 485 -27.78 4.95 -31.60
C GLN A 485 -27.62 4.17 -30.30
N GLU A 486 -27.08 2.95 -30.36
CA GLU A 486 -26.77 2.14 -29.18
C GLU A 486 -25.75 2.78 -28.22
N PHE A 487 -24.98 3.76 -28.70
CA PHE A 487 -23.93 4.43 -27.93
C PHE A 487 -24.37 5.79 -27.35
N ILE A 488 -25.59 6.22 -27.67
CA ILE A 488 -26.18 7.44 -27.14
C ILE A 488 -27.06 7.05 -25.94
N LYS A 489 -26.71 7.54 -24.75
CA LYS A 489 -27.42 7.25 -23.49
C LYS A 489 -28.35 8.36 -23.07
#